data_AF-A0A938PZJ3-F1
#
_entry.id   AF-A0A938PZJ3-F1
#
_cell.length_a   1.000
_cell.length_b   1.000
_cell.length_c   1.000
_cell.angle_alpha   90.00
_cell.angle_beta   90.00
_cell.angle_gamma   90.00
#
_symmetry.space_group_name_H-M   'P 1'
#
loop_
_entity.id
_entity.type
_entity.pdbx_description
1 polymer ?
#
loop_
_entity_poly.entity_id
_entity_poly.type
_entity_poly.pdbx_seq_one_letter_code
_entity_poly.pdbx_strand_id
1 'polypeptide(L)'
;MDARRRIPPFAELSGNEIDNPVDTPDNDSLPDLLSMVEQNEALYAALAGLDALPRQLLALAYFKGLSHEEIADYTQLPLGTVKSHLRRSLGRLRTMLTIKD
;
A
#
# COMPACT_ATOMS: atom_id res chain seq x y z
N MET A 1 5.46 -57.53 37.50
CA MET A 1 4.85 -57.06 38.75
C MET A 1 5.72 -55.92 39.23
N ASP A 2 5.54 -54.70 38.72
CA ASP A 2 4.40 -53.79 38.97
C ASP A 2 4.36 -53.30 40.42
N ALA A 3 4.01 -52.01 40.56
CA ALA A 3 4.04 -51.15 41.75
C ALA A 3 5.41 -50.49 42.04
N ARG A 4 5.61 -49.17 41.93
CA ARG A 4 4.69 -48.04 41.84
C ARG A 4 5.45 -46.88 41.18
N ARG A 5 4.94 -46.36 40.06
CA ARG A 5 5.20 -44.98 39.64
C ARG A 5 4.72 -44.08 40.79
N ARG A 6 5.65 -43.48 41.52
CA ARG A 6 5.33 -42.40 42.46
C ARG A 6 5.06 -41.16 41.60
N ILE A 7 3.79 -40.93 41.27
CA ILE A 7 3.36 -39.65 40.72
C ILE A 7 3.41 -38.68 41.91
N PRO A 8 4.22 -37.61 41.86
CA PRO A 8 4.21 -36.61 42.92
C PRO A 8 2.82 -35.96 42.99
N PRO A 9 2.31 -35.65 44.20
CA PRO A 9 1.04 -34.96 44.35
C PRO A 9 1.10 -33.60 43.65
N PHE A 10 -0.02 -33.19 43.06
CA PHE A 10 -0.23 -31.99 42.23
C PHE A 10 0.13 -30.62 42.90
N ALA A 11 0.82 -30.61 44.03
CA ALA A 11 0.98 -29.45 44.90
C ALA A 11 2.30 -28.68 44.75
N GLU A 12 3.18 -29.02 43.79
CA GLU A 12 4.39 -28.23 43.51
C GLU A 12 4.33 -27.48 42.16
N LEU A 13 3.15 -26.92 41.85
CA LEU A 13 3.04 -25.77 40.94
C LEU A 13 3.06 -24.49 41.79
N SER A 14 4.14 -24.30 42.54
CA SER A 14 4.41 -23.06 43.25
C SER A 14 5.37 -22.24 42.43
N GLY A 15 4.87 -21.14 41.87
CA GLY A 15 5.69 -20.00 41.49
C GLY A 15 6.08 -19.91 40.02
N ASN A 16 5.18 -19.30 39.25
CA ASN A 16 5.55 -18.16 38.41
C ASN A 16 6.25 -18.40 37.06
N GLU A 17 5.61 -19.09 36.10
CA GLU A 17 5.99 -19.03 34.67
C GLU A 17 4.79 -19.08 33.70
N ILE A 18 3.65 -18.46 34.04
CA ILE A 18 2.60 -18.13 33.06
C ILE A 18 2.18 -16.67 33.26
N ASP A 19 3.16 -15.77 33.20
CA ASP A 19 2.90 -14.34 33.02
C ASP A 19 4.03 -13.71 32.20
N ASN A 20 4.52 -14.44 31.19
CA ASN A 20 5.17 -13.77 30.09
C ASN A 20 4.05 -13.37 29.14
N PRO A 21 3.73 -12.06 28.99
CA PRO A 21 2.98 -11.66 27.82
C PRO A 21 3.74 -12.24 26.63
N VAL A 22 3.07 -13.06 25.83
CA VAL A 22 3.58 -13.37 24.50
C VAL A 22 3.76 -11.99 23.88
N ASP A 23 5.02 -11.59 23.66
CA ASP A 23 5.40 -10.53 22.73
C ASP A 23 4.88 -10.98 21.37
N THR A 24 3.56 -10.86 21.23
CA THR A 24 2.86 -10.94 19.97
C THR A 24 3.30 -9.62 19.35
N PRO A 25 4.14 -9.64 18.30
CA PRO A 25 4.57 -8.41 17.69
C PRO A 25 3.32 -7.57 17.44
N ASP A 26 3.31 -6.36 17.99
CA ASP A 26 2.18 -5.44 17.90
C ASP A 26 1.65 -5.49 16.47
N ASN A 27 0.44 -6.01 16.30
CA ASN A 27 -0.18 -6.18 14.98
C ASN A 27 -0.37 -4.83 14.26
N ASP A 28 -0.04 -3.72 14.92
CA ASP A 28 0.04 -2.35 14.40
C ASP A 28 1.12 -2.15 13.32
N SER A 29 2.03 -3.11 13.10
CA SER A 29 3.11 -2.98 12.11
C SER A 29 2.84 -3.62 10.74
N LEU A 30 1.71 -4.32 10.56
CA LEU A 30 1.21 -4.63 9.22
C LEU A 30 0.19 -3.56 8.84
N PRO A 31 0.42 -2.77 7.77
CA PRO A 31 -0.67 -2.02 7.16
C PRO A 31 -1.85 -2.98 6.96
N ASP A 32 -3.02 -2.61 7.48
CA ASP A 32 -4.23 -3.40 7.31
C ASP A 32 -4.35 -3.73 5.82
N LEU A 33 -4.22 -5.01 5.46
CA LEU A 33 -4.19 -5.46 4.08
C LEU A 33 -5.41 -4.92 3.32
N LEU A 34 -6.54 -4.76 4.03
CA LEU A 34 -7.75 -4.14 3.51
C LEU A 34 -7.51 -2.67 3.10
N SER A 35 -6.90 -1.86 3.97
CA SER A 35 -6.55 -0.46 3.65
C SER A 35 -5.65 -0.33 2.41
N MET A 36 -4.70 -1.24 2.21
CA MET A 36 -3.84 -1.24 1.02
C MET A 36 -4.61 -1.56 -0.27
N VAL A 37 -5.57 -2.49 -0.19
CA VAL A 37 -6.46 -2.83 -1.31
C VAL A 37 -7.36 -1.64 -1.64
N GLU A 38 -7.95 -0.99 -0.65
CA GLU A 38 -8.81 0.18 -0.84
C GLU A 38 -8.07 1.37 -1.46
N GLN A 39 -6.82 1.61 -1.02
CA GLN A 39 -5.97 2.67 -1.60
C GLN A 39 -5.63 2.37 -3.05
N ASN A 40 -5.31 1.11 -3.38
CA ASN A 40 -5.09 0.69 -4.77
C ASN A 40 -6.33 0.88 -5.63
N GLU A 41 -7.49 0.43 -5.15
CA GLU A 41 -8.75 0.58 -5.89
C GLU A 41 -9.09 2.05 -6.15
N ALA A 42 -8.91 2.92 -5.15
CA ALA A 42 -9.09 4.36 -5.29
C ALA A 42 -8.15 4.96 -6.34
N LEU A 43 -6.88 4.53 -6.36
CA LEU A 43 -5.91 4.96 -7.37
C LEU A 43 -6.32 4.51 -8.77
N TYR A 44 -6.72 3.25 -8.94
CA TYR A 44 -7.19 2.73 -10.24
C TYR A 44 -8.43 3.48 -10.74
N ALA A 45 -9.40 3.73 -9.86
CA ALA A 45 -10.59 4.51 -10.19
C ALA A 45 -10.25 5.95 -10.59
N ALA A 46 -9.34 6.62 -9.86
CA ALA A 46 -8.91 7.97 -10.18
C ALA A 46 -8.19 8.04 -11.54
N LEU A 47 -7.32 7.09 -11.84
CA LEU A 47 -6.64 6.98 -13.15
C LEU A 47 -7.64 6.69 -14.28
N ALA A 48 -8.64 5.86 -14.06
CA ALA A 48 -9.71 5.59 -15.01
C ALA A 48 -10.57 6.84 -15.30
N GLY A 49 -10.73 7.73 -14.31
CA GLY A 49 -11.45 9.00 -14.43
C GLY A 49 -10.68 10.12 -15.15
N LEU A 50 -9.44 9.90 -15.59
CA LEU A 50 -8.70 10.82 -16.44
C LEU A 50 -9.03 10.59 -17.92
N ASP A 51 -9.03 11.65 -18.72
CA ASP A 51 -9.13 11.53 -20.18
C ASP A 51 -7.95 10.73 -20.76
N ALA A 52 -8.17 10.11 -21.92
CA ALA A 52 -7.21 9.18 -22.54
C ALA A 52 -5.81 9.78 -22.71
N LEU A 53 -5.71 11.01 -23.23
CA LEU A 53 -4.43 11.67 -23.48
C LEU A 53 -3.65 11.89 -22.17
N PRO A 54 -4.17 12.61 -21.15
CA PRO A 54 -3.42 12.79 -19.91
C PRO A 54 -3.07 11.47 -19.19
N ARG A 55 -3.93 10.45 -19.28
CA ARG A 55 -3.63 9.10 -18.76
C ARG A 55 -2.45 8.46 -19.48
N GLN A 56 -2.39 8.57 -20.81
CA GLN A 56 -1.27 8.11 -21.62
C GLN A 56 0.04 8.85 -21.25
N LEU A 57 -0.02 10.17 -21.09
CA LEU A 57 1.17 10.95 -20.72
C LEU A 57 1.72 10.55 -19.34
N LEU A 58 0.84 10.33 -18.35
CA LEU A 58 1.25 9.79 -17.05
C LEU A 58 1.89 8.41 -17.18
N ALA A 59 1.34 7.54 -18.03
CA ALA A 59 1.89 6.21 -18.21
C ALA A 59 3.31 6.25 -18.83
N LEU A 60 3.54 7.13 -19.80
CA LEU A 60 4.86 7.33 -20.37
C LEU A 60 5.86 7.88 -19.34
N ALA A 61 5.43 8.84 -18.51
CA ALA A 61 6.29 9.42 -17.48
C ALA A 61 6.65 8.43 -16.36
N TYR A 62 5.65 7.74 -15.79
CA TYR A 62 5.83 6.97 -14.56
C TYR A 62 6.02 5.47 -14.79
N PHE A 63 5.43 4.87 -15.83
CA PHE A 63 5.61 3.44 -16.13
C PHE A 63 6.70 3.17 -17.16
N LYS A 64 6.93 4.12 -18.10
CA LYS A 64 8.03 4.01 -19.08
C LYS A 64 9.27 4.81 -18.69
N GLY A 65 9.18 5.68 -17.68
CA GLY A 65 10.31 6.46 -17.19
C GLY A 65 10.80 7.53 -18.18
N LEU A 66 9.98 7.92 -19.16
CA LEU A 66 10.35 8.93 -20.14
C LEU A 66 10.35 10.33 -19.49
N SER A 67 11.35 11.14 -19.83
CA SER A 67 11.37 12.56 -19.51
C SER A 67 10.28 13.32 -20.26
N HIS A 68 9.97 14.54 -19.82
CA HIS A 68 8.97 15.38 -20.49
C HIS A 68 9.35 15.70 -21.96
N GLU A 69 10.64 15.80 -22.26
CA GLU A 69 11.14 16.03 -23.62
C GLU A 69 10.97 14.78 -24.48
N GLU A 70 11.37 13.61 -23.98
CA GLU A 70 11.15 12.33 -24.68
C GLU A 70 9.66 12.04 -24.91
N ILE A 71 8.79 12.43 -23.98
CA ILE A 71 7.33 12.32 -24.17
C ILE A 71 6.84 13.26 -25.26
N ALA A 72 7.33 14.51 -25.30
CA ALA A 72 6.98 15.47 -26.34
C ALA A 72 7.37 14.94 -27.72
N ASP A 73 8.58 14.39 -27.84
CA ASP A 73 9.06 13.77 -29.07
C ASP A 73 8.26 12.51 -29.43
N TYR A 74 7.99 11.62 -28.46
CA TYR A 74 7.23 10.40 -28.70
C TYR A 74 5.78 10.66 -29.13
N THR A 75 5.14 11.66 -28.53
CA THR A 75 3.72 11.99 -28.78
C THR A 75 3.52 13.05 -29.86
N GLN A 76 4.59 13.69 -30.33
CA GLN A 76 4.56 14.84 -31.24
C GLN A 76 3.72 16.01 -30.71
N LEU A 77 3.65 16.14 -29.38
CA LEU A 77 2.99 17.25 -28.71
C LEU A 77 4.02 18.30 -28.28
N PRO A 78 3.67 19.60 -28.27
CA PRO A 78 4.57 20.61 -27.73
C PRO A 78 4.94 20.32 -26.27
N LEU A 79 6.20 20.55 -25.88
CA LEU A 79 6.67 20.32 -24.50
C LEU A 79 5.82 21.06 -23.45
N GLY A 80 5.37 22.29 -23.76
CA GLY A 80 4.47 23.05 -22.90
C GLY A 80 3.10 22.36 -22.72
N THR A 81 2.58 21.74 -23.78
CA THR A 81 1.35 20.94 -23.75
C THR A 81 1.51 19.73 -22.85
N VAL A 82 2.60 18.95 -23.02
CA VAL A 82 2.93 17.80 -22.16
C VAL A 82 2.99 18.20 -20.68
N LYS A 83 3.80 19.21 -20.36
CA LYS A 83 3.93 19.72 -18.97
C LYS A 83 2.60 20.19 -18.40
N SER A 84 1.79 20.89 -19.20
CA SER A 84 0.49 21.41 -18.75
C SER A 84 -0.52 20.29 -18.48
N HIS A 85 -0.57 19.25 -19.32
CA HIS A 85 -1.42 18.08 -19.09
C HIS A 85 -0.98 17.33 -17.83
N LEU A 86 0.30 16.99 -17.71
CA LEU A 86 0.83 16.27 -16.54
C LEU A 86 0.55 17.01 -15.24
N ARG A 87 0.82 18.32 -15.20
CA ARG A 87 0.52 19.16 -14.02
C ARG A 87 -0.97 19.13 -13.67
N ARG A 88 -1.86 19.32 -14.64
CA ARG A 88 -3.32 19.31 -14.43
C ARG A 88 -3.81 17.94 -13.97
N SER A 89 -3.29 16.87 -14.56
CA SER A 89 -3.65 15.50 -14.20
C SER A 89 -3.22 15.13 -12.79
N LEU A 90 -1.98 15.44 -12.40
CA LEU A 90 -1.51 15.20 -11.03
C LEU A 90 -2.34 16.00 -10.01
N GLY A 91 -2.70 17.25 -10.34
CA GLY A 91 -3.63 18.03 -9.52
C GLY A 91 -5.00 17.36 -9.37
N ARG A 92 -5.58 16.88 -10.47
CA ARG A 92 -6.87 16.18 -10.47
C ARG A 92 -6.81 14.87 -9.69
N LEU A 93 -5.76 14.07 -9.87
CA LEU A 93 -5.55 12.83 -9.11
C LEU A 93 -5.45 13.12 -7.62
N ARG A 94 -4.69 14.15 -7.22
CA ARG A 94 -4.62 14.58 -5.82
C ARG A 94 -5.99 14.93 -5.26
N THR A 95 -6.78 15.73 -5.98
CA THR A 95 -8.14 16.08 -5.55
C THR A 95 -9.03 14.84 -5.42
N MET A 96 -8.97 13.89 -6.37
CA MET A 96 -9.76 12.67 -6.32
C MET A 96 -9.38 11.74 -5.16
N LEU A 97 -8.09 11.69 -4.80
CA LEU A 97 -7.57 10.81 -3.76
C LEU A 97 -7.63 11.42 -2.36
N THR A 98 -7.63 12.75 -2.23
CA THR A 98 -7.75 13.45 -0.94
C THR A 98 -9.20 13.64 -0.48
N ILE A 99 -10.19 13.54 -1.37
CA ILE A 99 -11.62 13.74 -1.00
C ILE A 99 -12.22 12.50 -0.29
N LYS A 100 -11.46 11.43 -0.06
CA LYS A 100 -11.92 10.23 0.66
C LYS A 100 -11.58 10.34 2.16
N ASP A 101 -12.25 11.27 2.85
CA ASP A 101 -12.31 11.35 4.33
C ASP A 101 -13.77 11.25 4.78
#